data_AF-A0A2P6SAP3-F1
#
_entry.id   AF-A0A2P6SAP3-F1
#
_cell.length_a   1.000
_cell.length_b   1.000
_cell.length_c   1.000
_cell.angle_alpha   90.00
_cell.angle_beta   90.00
_cell.angle_gamma   90.00
#
_symmetry.space_group_name_H-M   'P 1'
#
loop_
_entity.id
_entity.type
_entity.pdbx_description
1 polymer ?
#
loop_
_entity_poly.entity_id
_entity_poly.type
_entity_poly.pdbx_seq_one_letter_code
_entity_poly.pdbx_strand_id
1 'polypeptide(L)'
;MASTSSRRRQWKYDVFLSFRGVDTRFGFTSLLYAALTLRGILTFMDDPELEKGLSRGYASSSWCLDELVKIIQCMKDMGQQVLPVFYWVDPSDVRHQRRSFEIKVREPQVDVREHEEVYGKPTEDRLTAWRAALTEVANLSGWHAKDFTLVSLLLIP
;
A
#
# COMPACT_ATOMS: atom_id res chain seq x y z
N MET A 1 25.71 -15.30 32.94
CA MET A 1 24.81 -14.34 32.26
C MET A 1 24.57 -14.84 30.85
N ALA A 2 23.32 -15.04 30.44
CA ALA A 2 23.01 -15.48 29.08
C ALA A 2 22.95 -14.26 28.14
N SER A 3 23.77 -14.25 27.10
CA SER A 3 23.70 -13.23 26.06
C SER A 3 22.46 -13.49 25.20
N THR A 4 21.45 -12.64 25.34
CA THR A 4 20.29 -12.62 24.45
C THR A 4 20.71 -12.07 23.08
N SER A 5 21.15 -12.99 22.21
CA SER A 5 21.28 -12.73 20.78
C SER A 5 19.91 -12.38 20.21
N SER A 6 19.60 -11.08 20.20
CA SER A 6 18.54 -10.53 19.36
C SER A 6 18.93 -10.80 17.92
N ARG A 7 18.33 -11.84 17.32
CA ARG A 7 18.34 -12.04 15.87
C ARG A 7 17.70 -10.80 15.25
N ARG A 8 18.52 -9.82 14.87
CA ARG A 8 18.09 -8.70 14.01
C ARG A 8 17.41 -9.35 12.81
N ARG A 9 16.10 -9.13 12.65
CA ARG A 9 15.33 -9.68 11.52
C ARG A 9 16.00 -9.15 10.27
N GLN A 10 16.59 -10.05 9.48
CA GLN A 10 17.47 -9.69 8.38
C GLN A 10 16.59 -9.44 7.15
N TRP A 11 15.95 -8.27 7.13
CA TRP A 11 15.14 -7.82 6.02
C TRP A 11 16.03 -7.68 4.77
N LYS A 12 15.53 -8.13 3.62
CA LYS A 12 16.24 -7.99 2.33
C LYS A 12 16.20 -6.56 1.78
N TYR A 13 15.21 -5.77 2.24
CA TYR A 13 14.91 -4.43 1.78
C TYR A 13 14.57 -3.56 2.99
N ASP A 14 14.96 -2.29 2.93
CA ASP A 14 14.65 -1.24 3.90
C ASP A 14 13.25 -0.66 3.66
N VAL A 15 12.82 -0.60 2.39
CA VAL A 15 11.54 0.00 1.97
C VAL A 15 10.80 -0.94 1.01
N PHE A 16 9.49 -1.08 1.23
CA PHE A 16 8.55 -1.76 0.32
C PHE A 16 7.56 -0.72 -0.22
N LEU A 17 7.49 -0.54 -1.55
CA LEU A 17 6.62 0.45 -2.20
C LEU A 17 5.34 -0.22 -2.78
N SER A 18 4.19 -0.01 -2.13
CA SER A 18 2.85 -0.57 -2.49
C SER A 18 1.73 0.48 -2.60
N PHE A 19 0.70 0.21 -3.46
CA PHE A 19 0.13 1.20 -4.39
C PHE A 19 -0.92 0.56 -5.44
N ARG A 20 -1.83 1.29 -6.19
CA ARG A 20 -2.55 1.01 -7.52
C ARG A 20 -2.73 2.09 -8.68
N GLY A 21 -1.98 2.09 -9.81
CA GLY A 21 -2.22 2.93 -11.04
C GLY A 21 -1.04 3.27 -12.02
N VAL A 22 -1.34 3.54 -13.32
CA VAL A 22 -0.39 4.10 -14.34
C VAL A 22 -0.03 5.55 -14.06
N ASP A 23 -0.98 6.33 -13.55
CA ASP A 23 -0.85 7.77 -13.26
C ASP A 23 0.27 8.08 -12.25
N THR A 24 0.62 7.11 -11.39
CA THR A 24 1.74 7.19 -10.45
C THR A 24 3.05 6.59 -10.97
N ARG A 25 3.00 5.68 -11.95
CA ARG A 25 4.16 4.92 -12.47
C ARG A 25 5.22 5.83 -13.09
N PHE A 26 4.82 6.70 -14.02
CA PHE A 26 5.75 7.58 -14.75
C PHE A 26 5.96 8.95 -14.08
N GLY A 27 5.33 9.17 -12.93
CA GLY A 27 5.44 10.40 -12.14
C GLY A 27 6.10 10.16 -10.80
N PHE A 28 5.34 10.37 -9.72
CA PHE A 28 5.87 10.39 -8.35
C PHE A 28 6.59 9.09 -7.93
N THR A 29 6.05 7.91 -8.27
CA THR A 29 6.59 6.64 -7.75
C THR A 29 7.96 6.28 -8.35
N SER A 30 8.19 6.56 -9.63
CA SER A 30 9.52 6.36 -10.25
C SER A 30 10.56 7.34 -9.71
N LEU A 31 10.18 8.60 -9.51
CA LEU A 31 11.04 9.62 -8.90
C LEU A 31 11.40 9.25 -7.45
N LEU A 32 10.43 8.81 -6.65
CA LEU A 32 10.65 8.35 -5.28
C LEU A 32 11.59 7.15 -5.23
N TYR A 33 11.36 6.13 -6.05
CA TYR A 33 12.21 4.94 -6.11
C TYR A 33 13.65 5.29 -6.54
N ALA A 34 13.80 6.13 -7.57
CA ALA A 34 15.11 6.60 -8.02
C ALA A 34 15.83 7.37 -6.91
N ALA A 35 15.14 8.27 -6.19
CA ALA A 35 15.70 9.02 -5.07
C ALA A 35 16.13 8.12 -3.89
N LEU A 36 15.35 7.10 -3.54
CA LEU A 36 15.69 6.12 -2.51
C LEU A 36 16.91 5.29 -2.91
N THR A 37 16.94 4.80 -4.15
CA THR A 37 18.06 4.01 -4.69
C THR A 37 19.34 4.83 -4.80
N LEU A 38 19.26 6.09 -5.22
CA LEU A 38 20.40 7.04 -5.25
C LEU A 38 20.95 7.33 -3.84
N ARG A 39 20.12 7.25 -2.80
CA ARG A 39 20.55 7.35 -1.40
C ARG A 39 20.99 6.01 -0.79
N GLY A 40 21.08 4.95 -1.59
CA GLY A 40 21.54 3.61 -1.14
C GLY A 40 20.53 2.82 -0.31
N ILE A 41 19.26 3.24 -0.29
CA ILE A 41 18.19 2.59 0.49
C ILE A 41 17.66 1.40 -0.32
N LEU A 42 17.80 0.18 0.20
CA LEU A 42 17.41 -1.04 -0.50
C LEU A 42 15.89 -1.10 -0.63
N THR A 43 15.39 -0.73 -1.80
CA THR A 43 13.95 -0.56 -2.03
C THR A 43 13.41 -1.68 -2.90
N PHE A 44 12.38 -2.37 -2.45
CA PHE A 44 11.56 -3.23 -3.30
C PHE A 44 10.42 -2.38 -3.86
N MET A 45 10.45 -2.14 -5.18
CA MET A 45 9.25 -1.79 -5.93
C MET A 45 8.59 -3.09 -6.35
N ASP A 46 7.32 -3.25 -6.00
CA ASP A 46 6.54 -4.42 -6.42
C ASP A 46 6.19 -4.36 -7.92
N ASP A 47 5.81 -5.51 -8.49
CA ASP A 47 5.92 -5.82 -9.91
C ASP A 47 5.49 -4.68 -10.86
N PRO A 48 6.37 -4.19 -11.76
CA PRO A 48 6.10 -3.06 -12.65
C PRO A 48 5.00 -3.33 -13.70
N GLU A 49 4.53 -4.56 -13.86
CA GLU A 49 3.38 -4.89 -14.72
C GLU A 49 2.05 -4.87 -13.97
N LEU A 50 2.07 -4.93 -12.63
CA LEU A 50 0.88 -4.81 -11.78
C LEU A 50 0.68 -3.34 -11.38
N GLU A 51 -0.52 -2.80 -11.60
CA GLU A 51 -0.81 -1.37 -11.42
C GLU A 51 -0.50 -0.85 -10.02
N LYS A 52 0.30 0.25 -9.85
CA LYS A 52 0.71 0.85 -8.53
C LYS A 52 0.79 2.44 -8.30
N GLY A 53 -0.22 3.02 -7.57
CA GLY A 53 -0.33 4.16 -6.56
C GLY A 53 -1.65 4.18 -5.65
N LEU A 54 -1.73 4.43 -4.31
CA LEU A 54 -2.98 4.28 -3.46
C LEU A 54 -4.11 5.25 -3.90
N SER A 55 -5.05 4.78 -4.72
CA SER A 55 -5.85 5.64 -5.63
C SER A 55 -7.34 5.27 -5.68
N ARG A 56 -8.10 5.99 -6.52
CA ARG A 56 -9.52 5.73 -6.84
C ARG A 56 -9.77 4.30 -7.33
N GLY A 57 -8.78 3.62 -7.92
CA GLY A 57 -8.91 2.22 -8.33
C GLY A 57 -8.71 1.22 -7.19
N TYR A 58 -7.94 1.56 -6.15
CA TYR A 58 -7.30 0.59 -5.23
C TYR A 58 -8.27 -0.47 -4.68
N ALA A 59 -9.36 -0.03 -4.04
CA ALA A 59 -10.36 -0.89 -3.42
C ALA A 59 -11.22 -1.73 -4.39
N SER A 60 -11.04 -1.59 -5.71
CA SER A 60 -11.66 -2.47 -6.71
C SER A 60 -10.90 -3.79 -6.93
N SER A 61 -9.75 -3.99 -6.28
CA SER A 61 -8.94 -5.21 -6.41
C SER A 61 -8.86 -5.91 -5.05
N SER A 62 -9.37 -7.14 -5.03
CA SER A 62 -9.19 -8.14 -3.97
C SER A 62 -7.73 -8.23 -3.52
N TRP A 63 -6.81 -8.47 -4.47
CA TRP A 63 -5.38 -8.57 -4.24
C TRP A 63 -4.80 -7.36 -3.50
N CYS A 64 -5.20 -6.14 -3.88
CA CYS A 64 -4.67 -4.93 -3.25
C CYS A 64 -5.17 -4.76 -1.82
N LEU A 65 -6.39 -5.19 -1.54
CA LEU A 65 -6.94 -5.21 -0.18
C LEU A 65 -6.32 -6.33 0.68
N ASP A 66 -6.02 -7.50 0.11
CA ASP A 66 -5.28 -8.57 0.78
C ASP A 66 -3.82 -8.17 1.08
N GLU A 67 -3.17 -7.48 0.15
CA GLU A 67 -1.83 -6.90 0.33
C GLU A 67 -1.84 -5.84 1.44
N LEU A 68 -2.84 -4.96 1.47
CA LEU A 68 -3.00 -3.98 2.54
C LEU A 68 -3.21 -4.65 3.91
N VAL A 69 -4.02 -5.71 4.00
CA VAL A 69 -4.18 -6.50 5.22
C VAL A 69 -2.82 -7.05 5.68
N LYS A 70 -2.01 -7.60 4.77
CA LYS A 70 -0.65 -8.07 5.10
C LYS A 70 0.26 -6.95 5.58
N ILE A 71 0.27 -5.78 4.92
CA ILE A 71 1.07 -4.62 5.33
C ILE A 71 0.70 -4.19 6.76
N ILE A 72 -0.60 -4.10 7.07
CA ILE A 72 -1.08 -3.76 8.42
C ILE A 72 -0.76 -4.86 9.44
N GLN A 73 -0.78 -6.14 9.07
CA GLN A 73 -0.34 -7.23 9.94
C GLN A 73 1.16 -7.15 10.21
N CYS A 74 1.99 -6.88 9.19
CA CYS A 74 3.43 -6.68 9.34
C CYS A 74 3.76 -5.46 10.23
N MET A 75 2.99 -4.38 10.12
CA MET A 75 3.10 -3.23 11.01
C MET A 75 2.87 -3.62 12.48
N LYS A 76 1.81 -4.39 12.76
CA LYS A 76 1.40 -4.79 14.12
C LYS A 76 2.31 -5.85 14.74
N ASP A 77 2.58 -6.94 14.03
CA ASP A 77 3.30 -8.10 14.56
C ASP A 77 4.83 -7.96 14.49
N MET A 78 5.31 -7.06 13.62
CA MET A 78 6.73 -6.95 13.31
C MET A 78 7.31 -5.55 13.53
N GLY A 79 6.48 -4.58 13.93
CA GLY A 79 6.89 -3.20 14.20
C GLY A 79 7.39 -2.45 12.97
N GLN A 80 7.01 -2.89 11.77
CA GLN A 80 7.38 -2.20 10.53
C GLN A 80 6.68 -0.84 10.46
N GLN A 81 7.40 0.20 10.03
CA GLN A 81 6.81 1.51 9.80
C GLN A 81 6.05 1.52 8.47
N VAL A 82 4.84 2.08 8.46
CA VAL A 82 4.00 2.24 7.28
C VAL A 82 3.71 3.73 7.10
N LEU A 83 4.04 4.26 5.92
CA LEU A 83 3.78 5.65 5.55
C LEU A 83 2.82 5.68 4.34
N PRO A 84 1.52 5.91 4.54
CA PRO A 84 0.57 5.98 3.43
C PRO A 84 0.74 7.27 2.62
N VAL A 85 0.59 7.13 1.30
CA VAL A 85 0.51 8.25 0.35
C VAL A 85 -0.85 8.20 -0.34
N PHE A 86 -1.69 9.20 -0.06
CA PHE A 86 -3.06 9.30 -0.56
C PHE A 86 -3.07 10.00 -1.92
N TYR A 87 -3.11 9.23 -3.01
CA TYR A 87 -2.98 9.76 -4.37
C TYR A 87 -4.33 10.15 -4.98
N TRP A 88 -4.61 11.46 -4.99
CA TRP A 88 -5.87 12.08 -5.45
C TRP A 88 -7.15 11.54 -4.78
N VAL A 89 -7.01 10.96 -3.58
CA VAL A 89 -8.10 10.45 -2.75
C VAL A 89 -8.09 11.14 -1.40
N ASP A 90 -9.26 11.39 -0.83
CA ASP A 90 -9.40 11.95 0.51
C ASP A 90 -9.18 10.84 1.56
N PRO A 91 -8.28 11.00 2.55
CA PRO A 91 -8.10 10.00 3.62
C PRO A 91 -9.40 9.67 4.36
N SER A 92 -10.35 10.61 4.45
CA SER A 92 -11.68 10.39 5.02
C SER A 92 -12.54 9.47 4.16
N ASP A 93 -12.42 9.52 2.83
CA ASP A 93 -13.10 8.57 1.93
C ASP A 93 -12.52 7.15 2.08
N VAL A 94 -11.19 7.03 2.27
CA VAL A 94 -10.52 5.76 2.56
C VAL A 94 -10.96 5.20 3.92
N ARG A 95 -10.90 6.03 4.97
CA ARG A 95 -11.20 5.68 6.36
C ARG A 95 -12.64 5.23 6.59
N HIS A 96 -13.58 5.82 5.86
CA HIS A 96 -15.01 5.52 5.98
C HIS A 96 -15.56 4.72 4.80
N GLN A 97 -14.69 4.18 3.93
CA GLN A 97 -15.03 3.37 2.76
C GLN A 97 -16.13 4.00 1.87
N ARG A 98 -15.96 5.27 1.52
CA ARG A 98 -16.91 6.07 0.72
C ARG A 98 -16.47 6.18 -0.74
N ARG A 99 -17.43 6.50 -1.62
CA ARG A 99 -17.19 6.74 -3.05
C ARG A 99 -16.50 5.54 -3.71
N SER A 100 -15.23 5.68 -4.12
CA SER A 100 -14.46 4.62 -4.75
C SER A 100 -13.93 3.55 -3.78
N PHE A 101 -14.01 3.81 -2.47
CA PHE A 101 -13.62 2.86 -1.43
C PHE A 101 -14.79 2.04 -0.88
N GLU A 102 -15.99 2.17 -1.46
CA GLU A 102 -17.16 1.34 -1.12
C GLU A 102 -16.92 -0.14 -1.47
N ILE A 103 -16.51 -0.93 -0.47
CA ILE A 103 -16.37 -2.39 -0.59
C ILE A 103 -17.77 -3.02 -0.66
N LYS A 104 -18.18 -3.35 -1.89
CA LYS A 104 -19.42 -4.06 -2.23
C LYS A 104 -19.12 -5.52 -2.52
N VAL A 105 -19.97 -6.41 -2.02
CA VAL A 105 -19.98 -7.81 -2.47
C VAL A 105 -20.47 -7.81 -3.91
N ARG A 106 -19.55 -7.98 -4.87
CA ARG A 106 -19.92 -8.30 -6.24
C ARG A 106 -20.01 -9.82 -6.37
N GLU A 107 -21.05 -10.30 -7.04
CA GLU A 107 -21.03 -11.66 -7.56
C GLU A 107 -19.84 -11.84 -8.53
N PRO A 108 -19.30 -13.06 -8.69
CA PRO A 108 -18.10 -13.27 -9.51
C PRO A 108 -18.39 -12.96 -10.99
N GLN A 109 -18.01 -11.77 -11.43
CA GLN A 109 -17.79 -11.49 -12.85
C GLN A 109 -16.42 -12.05 -13.20
N VAL A 110 -16.43 -13.15 -13.96
CA VAL A 110 -15.26 -13.95 -14.29
C VAL A 110 -14.35 -13.15 -15.23
N ASP A 111 -13.23 -12.68 -14.69
CA ASP A 111 -12.00 -12.42 -15.46
C ASP A 111 -10.82 -12.88 -14.60
N VAL A 112 -10.60 -14.21 -14.59
CA VAL A 112 -9.60 -14.85 -13.73
C VAL A 112 -8.21 -14.55 -14.28
N ARG A 113 -7.54 -13.58 -13.68
CA ARG A 113 -6.08 -13.50 -13.76
C ARG A 113 -5.49 -14.60 -12.89
N GLU A 114 -4.46 -15.29 -13.38
CA GLU A 114 -3.88 -16.52 -12.82
C GLU A 114 -3.47 -16.43 -11.33
N HIS A 115 -3.30 -15.22 -10.80
CA HIS A 115 -2.95 -14.98 -9.40
C HIS A 115 -4.14 -14.97 -8.40
N GLU A 116 -5.40 -14.90 -8.84
CA GLU A 116 -6.54 -14.80 -7.91
C GLU A 116 -6.92 -16.14 -7.23
N GLU A 117 -6.44 -17.26 -7.78
CA GLU A 117 -6.69 -18.62 -7.22
C GLU A 117 -6.17 -18.79 -5.78
N VAL A 118 -5.14 -18.02 -5.39
CA VAL A 118 -4.45 -18.14 -4.10
C VAL A 118 -5.34 -17.76 -2.89
N TYR A 119 -6.36 -16.91 -3.08
CA TYR A 119 -7.14 -16.35 -1.96
C TYR A 119 -8.65 -16.65 -2.01
N GLY A 120 -9.13 -17.36 -3.04
CA GLY A 120 -10.52 -17.80 -3.16
C GLY A 120 -11.54 -16.64 -3.27
N LYS A 121 -12.83 -16.97 -3.07
CA LYS A 121 -13.93 -15.98 -3.12
C LYS A 121 -13.90 -15.04 -1.90
N PRO A 122 -14.43 -13.81 -2.00
CA PRO A 122 -14.61 -12.93 -0.85
C PRO A 122 -15.56 -13.56 0.18
N THR A 123 -15.13 -13.65 1.44
CA THR A 123 -15.95 -14.03 2.60
C THR A 123 -16.26 -12.79 3.45
N GLU A 124 -17.27 -12.85 4.33
CA GLU A 124 -17.54 -11.74 5.26
C GLU A 124 -16.35 -11.42 6.18
N ASP A 125 -15.57 -12.42 6.60
CA ASP A 125 -14.34 -12.22 7.36
C ASP A 125 -13.29 -11.44 6.54
N ARG A 126 -13.14 -11.76 5.25
CA ARG A 126 -12.20 -11.08 4.33
C ARG A 126 -12.66 -9.65 4.03
N LEU A 127 -13.95 -9.42 3.81
CA LEU A 127 -14.54 -8.09 3.67
C LEU A 127 -14.35 -7.24 4.94
N THR A 128 -14.48 -7.86 6.11
CA THR A 128 -14.25 -7.22 7.41
C THR A 128 -12.77 -6.86 7.60
N ALA A 129 -11.85 -7.77 7.27
CA ALA A 129 -10.41 -7.52 7.30
C ALA A 129 -10.01 -6.37 6.35
N TRP A 130 -10.55 -6.34 5.13
CA TRP A 130 -10.31 -5.25 4.17
C TRP A 130 -10.78 -3.89 4.68
N ARG A 131 -12.00 -3.80 5.24
CA ARG A 131 -12.54 -2.56 5.85
C ARG A 131 -11.69 -2.11 7.03
N ALA A 132 -11.28 -3.04 7.90
CA ALA A 132 -10.40 -2.77 9.03
C ALA A 132 -9.03 -2.23 8.57
N ALA A 133 -8.41 -2.85 7.56
CA ALA A 133 -7.11 -2.42 7.05
C ALA A 133 -7.15 -1.06 6.35
N LEU A 134 -8.21 -0.76 5.57
CA LEU A 134 -8.44 0.59 5.00
C LEU A 134 -8.66 1.65 6.09
N THR A 135 -9.37 1.31 7.16
CA THR A 135 -9.61 2.21 8.29
C THR A 135 -8.31 2.48 9.05
N GLU A 136 -7.53 1.43 9.32
CA GLU A 136 -6.25 1.51 10.02
C GLU A 136 -5.24 2.37 9.24
N VAL A 137 -5.01 2.05 7.96
CA VAL A 137 -4.04 2.78 7.14
C VAL A 137 -4.42 4.26 6.98
N ALA A 138 -5.71 4.57 6.93
CA ALA A 138 -6.21 5.94 6.87
C ALA A 138 -6.21 6.69 8.21
N ASN A 139 -5.83 6.02 9.32
CA ASN A 139 -5.58 6.65 10.63
C ASN A 139 -4.09 6.92 10.88
N LEU A 140 -3.18 6.38 10.07
CA LEU A 140 -1.74 6.66 10.16
C LEU A 140 -1.42 8.06 9.61
N SER A 141 -0.37 8.68 10.16
CA SER A 141 0.23 9.89 9.59
C SER A 141 0.77 9.58 8.19
N GLY A 142 0.32 10.33 7.18
CA GLY A 142 0.66 10.10 5.78
C GLY A 142 0.69 11.38 4.96
N TRP A 143 0.97 11.25 3.67
CA TRP A 143 1.14 12.37 2.74
C TRP A 143 -0.03 12.45 1.76
N HIS A 144 -0.53 13.66 1.48
CA HIS A 144 -1.64 13.86 0.56
C HIS A 144 -1.12 14.37 -0.80
N ALA A 145 -1.47 13.71 -1.91
CA ALA A 145 -0.86 14.04 -3.21
C ALA A 145 -1.17 15.46 -3.72
N LYS A 146 -2.26 16.08 -3.25
CA LYS A 146 -2.59 17.50 -3.52
C LYS A 146 -1.54 18.48 -2.99
N ASP A 147 -0.73 18.07 -2.01
CA ASP A 147 0.32 18.92 -1.42
C ASP A 147 1.60 18.93 -2.28
N PHE A 148 1.72 17.99 -3.22
CA PHE A 148 2.78 17.95 -4.23
C PHE A 148 2.48 18.89 -5.40
N THR A 149 2.51 20.19 -5.12
CA THR A 149 2.89 21.14 -6.17
C THR A 149 4.36 20.88 -6.55
N LEU A 150 4.70 20.99 -7.84
CA LEU A 150 6.01 20.62 -8.42
C LEU A 150 7.23 21.45 -7.93
N VAL A 151 7.06 22.24 -6.87
CA VAL A 151 8.04 23.22 -6.37
C VAL A 151 8.85 22.67 -5.17
N SER A 152 8.39 21.62 -4.50
CA SER A 152 8.95 21.17 -3.21
C SER A 152 10.09 20.14 -3.28
N LEU A 153 10.71 19.90 -4.46
CA LEU A 153 11.85 18.98 -4.60
C LEU A 153 13.22 19.61 -4.24
N LEU A 154 13.24 20.85 -3.77
CA LEU A 154 14.42 21.49 -3.19
C LEU A 154 14.22 21.71 -1.69
N LEU A 155 15.25 21.36 -0.92
CA LEU A 155 15.40 21.55 0.53
C LEU A 155 14.63 20.59 1.45
N ILE A 156 15.25 19.44 1.74
CA ILE A 156 15.38 18.95 3.12
C ILE A 156 16.88 18.61 3.31
N PRO A 157 17.54 19.13 4.37
CA PRO A 157 18.98 18.93 4.61
C PRO A 157 19.35 17.49 4.97
#